data_AF-A0A143XW97-F1
#
_entry.id   AF-A0A143XW97-F1
#
_cell.length_a   1.000
_cell.length_b   1.000
_cell.length_c   1.000
_cell.angle_alpha   90.00
_cell.angle_beta   90.00
_cell.angle_gamma   90.00
#
_symmetry.space_group_name_H-M   'P 1'
#
loop_
_entity.id
_entity.type
_entity.pdbx_description
1 polymer ?
#
loop_
_entity_poly.entity_id
_entity_poly.type
_entity_poly.pdbx_seq_one_letter_code
_entity_poly.pdbx_strand_id
1 'polypeptide(L)'
;MRRNVTEYEPDTALFVPDDDPLRFYRAIARAARRMLAPGGRLYFEIHELLAVETCDLLRAEGYAAIELRRDFNDKPRMLCARIGN
;
A
#
# COMPACT_ATOMS: atom_id res chain seq x y z
N MET A 1 9.77 17.73 -9.26
CA MET A 1 8.49 17.78 -8.50
C MET A 1 7.69 18.98 -8.95
N ARG A 2 6.39 18.81 -9.26
CA ARG A 2 5.49 19.95 -9.52
C ARG A 2 5.17 20.64 -8.18
N ARG A 3 5.24 21.97 -8.18
CA ARG A 3 5.35 22.87 -7.03
C ARG A 3 4.09 22.99 -6.13
N ASN A 4 3.08 22.13 -6.32
CA ASN A 4 1.70 22.50 -5.94
C ASN A 4 1.19 21.85 -4.64
N VAL A 5 1.84 20.81 -4.12
CA VAL A 5 1.34 20.06 -2.94
C VAL A 5 2.30 20.16 -1.74
N THR A 6 3.59 20.23 -2.00
CA THR A 6 4.63 20.22 -0.96
C THR A 6 4.71 21.44 -0.07
N GLU A 7 4.13 22.56 -0.48
CA GLU A 7 4.12 23.80 0.32
C GLU A 7 2.88 23.93 1.21
N TYR A 8 1.88 23.05 1.06
CA TYR A 8 0.57 23.18 1.72
C TYR A 8 0.14 21.93 2.49
N GLU A 9 0.73 20.77 2.23
CA GLU A 9 0.48 19.55 3.01
C GLU A 9 1.66 19.22 3.93
N PRO A 10 1.43 18.61 5.10
CA PRO A 10 2.50 18.27 6.03
C PRO A 10 3.45 17.24 5.40
N ASP A 11 4.75 17.48 5.49
CA ASP A 11 5.81 16.61 4.96
C ASP A 11 5.66 15.15 5.39
N THR A 12 5.18 14.91 6.61
CA THR A 12 4.93 13.57 7.16
C THR A 12 3.82 12.79 6.45
N ALA A 13 2.91 13.47 5.75
CA ALA A 13 1.87 12.85 4.93
C ALA A 13 2.33 12.61 3.48
N LEU A 14 3.37 13.32 3.04
CA LEU A 14 3.83 13.31 1.65
C LEU A 14 5.03 12.41 1.41
N PHE A 15 5.94 12.32 2.39
CA PHE A 15 7.26 11.75 2.17
C PHE A 15 7.53 10.51 3.05
N VAL A 16 8.10 9.53 2.38
CA VAL A 16 8.76 8.36 2.97
C VAL A 16 10.24 8.45 2.59
N PRO A 17 11.18 7.94 3.39
CA PRO A 17 12.58 7.87 2.96
C PRO A 17 12.72 7.19 1.60
N ASP A 18 13.49 7.79 0.70
CA ASP A 18 13.66 7.31 -0.69
C ASP A 18 14.25 5.89 -0.76
N ASP A 19 14.98 5.46 0.28
CA ASP A 19 15.61 4.14 0.39
C ASP A 19 14.66 3.04 0.92
N ASP A 20 13.50 3.39 1.48
CA ASP A 20 12.47 2.44 1.92
C ASP A 20 11.05 2.92 1.57
N PRO A 21 10.70 3.01 0.28
CA PRO A 21 9.38 3.49 -0.16
C PRO A 21 8.22 2.61 0.33
N LEU A 22 8.51 1.38 0.79
CA LEU A 22 7.53 0.44 1.29
C LEU A 22 7.34 0.46 2.82
N ARG A 23 8.07 1.32 3.54
CA ARG A 23 8.09 1.37 5.02
C ARG A 23 6.69 1.35 5.63
N PHE A 24 5.80 2.22 5.16
CA PHE A 24 4.46 2.34 5.72
C PHE A 24 3.56 1.17 5.35
N TYR A 25 3.59 0.70 4.10
CA TYR A 25 2.86 -0.50 3.70
C TYR A 25 3.26 -1.71 4.54
N ARG A 26 4.56 -1.88 4.81
CA ARG A 26 5.10 -2.94 5.67
C ARG A 26 4.57 -2.84 7.10
N ALA A 27 4.65 -1.66 7.69
CA ALA A 27 4.21 -1.42 9.06
C ALA A 27 2.69 -1.67 9.21
N ILE A 28 1.89 -1.16 8.27
CA ILE A 28 0.44 -1.32 8.27
C ILE A 28 0.05 -2.77 8.02
N ALA A 29 0.65 -3.45 7.04
CA ALA A 29 0.38 -4.87 6.79
C ALA A 29 0.64 -5.72 8.04
N ARG A 30 1.80 -5.54 8.70
CA ARG A 30 2.12 -6.26 9.94
C ARG A 30 1.15 -5.97 11.08
N ALA A 31 0.71 -4.73 11.22
CA ALA A 31 -0.29 -4.37 12.23
C ALA A 31 -1.65 -4.99 11.91
N ALA A 32 -2.10 -4.87 10.66
CA ALA A 32 -3.38 -5.39 10.21
C ALA A 32 -3.51 -6.90 10.40
N ARG A 33 -2.44 -7.69 10.23
CA ARG A 33 -2.45 -9.13 10.54
C ARG A 33 -2.91 -9.47 11.97
N ARG A 34 -2.60 -8.59 12.93
CA ARG A 34 -2.96 -8.77 14.35
C ARG A 34 -4.35 -8.22 14.68
N MET A 35 -4.92 -7.40 13.79
CA MET A 35 -6.15 -6.66 14.03
C MET A 35 -7.33 -7.19 13.21
N LEU A 36 -7.07 -7.75 12.04
CA LEU A 36 -8.10 -8.29 11.16
C LEU A 36 -8.61 -9.63 11.71
N ALA A 37 -9.93 -9.76 11.72
CA ALA A 37 -10.59 -11.05 11.94
C ALA A 37 -10.21 -12.04 10.81
N PRO A 38 -10.35 -13.36 11.04
CA PRO A 38 -10.15 -14.35 10.00
C PRO A 38 -10.92 -14.02 8.71
N GLY A 39 -10.24 -14.05 7.57
CA GLY A 39 -10.80 -13.65 6.28
C GLY A 39 -11.03 -12.15 6.07
N GLY A 40 -10.60 -11.30 7.01
CA GLY A 40 -10.59 -9.85 6.90
C GLY A 40 -9.71 -9.35 5.76
N ARG A 41 -9.93 -8.10 5.33
CA ARG A 41 -9.27 -7.53 4.15
C ARG A 41 -8.49 -6.27 4.48
N LEU A 42 -7.40 -6.08 3.76
CA LEU A 42 -6.56 -4.89 3.78
C LEU A 42 -6.66 -4.20 2.42
N TYR A 43 -6.81 -2.88 2.44
CA TYR A 43 -6.88 -2.04 1.25
C TYR A 43 -5.81 -0.96 1.33
N PHE A 44 -5.13 -0.75 0.21
CA PHE A 44 -4.18 0.35 0.04
C PHE A 44 -4.48 1.13 -1.23
N GLU A 45 -4.39 2.45 -1.13
CA GLU A 45 -3.99 3.26 -2.27
C GLU A 45 -2.46 3.19 -2.41
N ILE A 46 -1.96 3.09 -3.63
CA ILE A 46 -0.54 2.92 -3.92
C ILE A 46 -0.06 3.87 -5.00
N HIS A 47 1.25 4.11 -5.04
CA HIS A 47 1.90 4.70 -6.20
C HIS A 47 2.02 3.66 -7.31
N GLU A 48 1.73 4.05 -8.56
CA GLU A 48 1.66 3.11 -9.71
C GLU A 48 2.96 2.31 -9.93
N LEU A 49 4.11 2.92 -9.64
CA LEU A 49 5.43 2.31 -9.77
C LEU A 49 5.76 1.27 -8.69
N LEU A 50 5.01 1.24 -7.58
CA LEU A 50 5.27 0.32 -6.46
C LEU A 50 4.27 -0.85 -6.42
N ALA A 51 3.48 -1.02 -7.48
CA ALA A 51 2.38 -1.98 -7.48
C ALA A 51 2.86 -3.43 -7.31
N VAL A 52 3.94 -3.80 -8.00
CA VAL A 52 4.49 -5.16 -7.94
C VAL A 52 5.10 -5.43 -6.58
N GLU A 53 5.92 -4.50 -6.09
CA GLU A 53 6.63 -4.64 -4.82
C GLU A 53 5.68 -4.61 -3.62
N THR A 54 4.59 -3.84 -3.70
CA THR A 54 3.54 -3.86 -2.66
C THR A 54 2.77 -5.18 -2.67
N CYS A 55 2.52 -5.78 -3.85
CA CYS A 55 1.94 -7.12 -3.93
C CYS A 55 2.87 -8.17 -3.29
N ASP A 56 4.16 -8.12 -3.62
CA ASP A 56 5.15 -9.08 -3.09
C ASP A 56 5.34 -8.95 -1.59
N LEU A 57 5.36 -7.72 -1.08
CA LEU A 57 5.33 -7.44 0.35
C LEU A 57 4.14 -8.12 1.03
N LEU A 58 2.94 -7.98 0.46
CA LEU A 58 1.74 -8.57 1.05
C LEU A 58 1.74 -10.09 0.99
N ARG A 59 2.26 -10.69 -0.09
CA ARG A 59 2.48 -12.15 -0.16
C ARG A 59 3.43 -12.60 0.94
N ALA A 60 4.56 -11.91 1.11
CA ALA A 60 5.55 -12.22 2.14
C ALA A 60 4.99 -12.05 3.56
N GLU A 61 4.07 -11.11 3.77
CA GLU A 61 3.36 -10.92 5.03
C GLU A 61 2.17 -11.89 5.22
N GLY A 62 1.95 -12.85 4.31
CA GLY A 62 0.94 -13.91 4.47
C GLY A 62 -0.48 -13.53 4.05
N TYR A 63 -0.63 -12.47 3.25
CA TYR A 63 -1.91 -12.16 2.61
C TYR A 63 -2.11 -13.00 1.34
N ALA A 64 -3.38 -13.29 1.05
CA ALA A 64 -3.84 -14.04 -0.11
C ALA A 64 -4.89 -13.25 -0.90
N ALA A 65 -5.28 -13.77 -2.07
CA ALA A 65 -6.29 -13.16 -2.95
C ALA A 65 -6.00 -11.66 -3.22
N ILE A 66 -4.75 -11.36 -3.60
CA ILE A 66 -4.31 -10.01 -3.88
C ILE A 66 -4.86 -9.57 -5.24
N GLU A 67 -5.64 -8.50 -5.23
CA GLU A 67 -6.24 -7.87 -6.40
C GLU A 67 -5.67 -6.47 -6.59
N LEU A 68 -5.13 -6.20 -7.77
CA LEU A 68 -4.69 -4.88 -8.19
C LEU A 68 -5.75 -4.25 -9.08
N ARG A 69 -6.18 -3.04 -8.73
CA ARG A 69 -7.21 -2.28 -9.44
C ARG A 69 -6.61 -0.99 -9.99
N ARG A 70 -7.07 -0.64 -11.19
CA ARG A 70 -6.65 0.54 -11.91
C ARG A 70 -7.61 1.70 -11.65
N ASP A 71 -7.08 2.92 -11.66
CA ASP A 71 -7.88 4.15 -11.60
C ASP A 71 -8.49 4.50 -12.97
N PHE A 72 -9.20 5.64 -13.05
CA PHE A 72 -9.82 6.12 -14.28
C PHE A 72 -8.83 6.45 -15.41
N ASN A 73 -7.53 6.61 -15.09
CA ASN A 73 -6.46 6.83 -16.07
C ASN A 73 -5.71 5.54 -16.43
N ASP A 74 -6.30 4.38 -16.11
CA ASP A 74 -5.74 3.05 -16.36
C ASP A 74 -4.41 2.78 -15.62
N LYS A 75 -4.17 3.50 -14.51
CA LYS A 75 -2.96 3.33 -13.69
C LYS A 75 -3.23 2.44 -12.48
N PRO A 76 -2.33 1.51 -12.12
CA PRO A 76 -2.39 0.82 -10.84
C PRO A 76 -2.48 1.81 -9.68
N ARG A 77 -3.56 1.73 -8.89
CA ARG A 77 -3.81 2.70 -7.83
C ARG A 77 -4.32 2.08 -6.54
N MET A 78 -5.06 0.98 -6.64
CA MET A 78 -5.70 0.35 -5.48
C MET A 78 -5.33 -1.12 -5.39
N LEU A 79 -5.00 -1.57 -4.18
CA LEU A 79 -4.70 -2.96 -3.88
C LEU A 79 -5.64 -3.45 -2.79
N CYS A 80 -6.25 -4.63 -2.99
CA CYS A 80 -7.03 -5.35 -1.99
C CYS A 80 -6.39 -6.70 -1.73
N ALA A 81 -6.25 -7.09 -0.47
CA ALA A 81 -5.74 -8.40 -0.07
C ALA A 81 -6.53 -8.96 1.11
N ARG A 82 -6.61 -10.28 1.22
CA ARG A 82 -7.28 -10.98 2.33
C ARG A 82 -6.25 -11.61 3.26
N ILE A 83 -6.45 -11.51 4.57
CA ILE A 83 -5.61 -12.23 5.53
C ILE A 83 -5.78 -13.74 5.32
N GLY A 84 -4.65 -14.45 5.20
CA GLY A 84 -4.66 -15.92 5.22
C GLY A 84 -5.13 -16.43 6.58
N ASN A 85 -5.72 -17.64 6.60
CA ASN A 85 -6.00 -18.32 7.87
C ASN A 85 -4.71 -18.78 8.56
#